data_AF-A0A956IDX8-F1
#
_entry.id   AF-A0A956IDX8-F1
#
_cell.length_a   1.000
_cell.length_b   1.000
_cell.length_c   1.000
_cell.angle_alpha   90.00
_cell.angle_beta   90.00
_cell.angle_gamma   90.00
#
_symmetry.space_group_name_H-M   'P 1'
#
loop_
_entity.id
_entity.type
_entity.pdbx_description
1 polymer ?
#
loop_
_entity_poly.entity_id
_entity_poly.type
_entity_poly.pdbx_seq_one_letter_code
_entity_poly.pdbx_strand_id
1 'polypeptide(L)'
;MSLAATAVACGSDPGTGTGGSGGTGAGDATGGMGSGASGGMGTGATGGMGTGGDGAGAPDLTTAAKIETYLAGKTLTMTGADVPSHPNGFDENTNFGQATQCYVSTVMMLMGQTFQVTSELGTLENAPNTGDMGTCNKSMVSNTLMFSSTNHLIENVEGNADCFDFTITYTGFGQEGRGSISADGQTLNLELFFKDQGVGIRCADGAVGSGGVTLNGNAFTGDAVQVYRITE
;
A
#
# COMPACT_ATOMS: atom_id res chain seq x y z
N MET A 1 11.55 -4.09 -24.79
CA MET A 1 12.65 -4.14 -23.81
C MET A 1 12.10 -4.89 -22.60
N SER A 2 12.65 -6.08 -22.30
CA SER A 2 12.20 -6.92 -21.20
C SER A 2 12.81 -6.36 -19.91
N LEU A 3 12.00 -5.66 -19.11
CA LEU A 3 12.32 -5.30 -17.72
C LEU A 3 12.03 -6.53 -16.84
N ALA A 4 12.76 -7.62 -17.09
CA ALA A 4 13.00 -8.55 -16.00
C ALA A 4 14.07 -7.88 -15.15
N ALA A 5 13.64 -7.24 -14.06
CA ALA A 5 14.52 -7.12 -12.90
C ALA A 5 14.93 -8.57 -12.59
N THR A 6 16.06 -9.00 -13.14
CA THR A 6 16.76 -10.16 -12.63
C THR A 6 17.07 -9.72 -11.22
N ALA A 7 16.26 -10.17 -10.27
CA ALA A 7 16.56 -10.08 -8.86
C ALA A 7 17.94 -10.74 -8.75
N VAL A 8 18.97 -9.92 -8.77
CA VAL A 8 20.30 -10.34 -8.39
C VAL A 8 20.07 -10.76 -6.95
N ALA A 9 20.11 -12.07 -6.73
CA ALA A 9 20.22 -12.66 -5.43
C ALA A 9 21.52 -12.12 -4.83
N CYS A 10 21.46 -10.94 -4.21
CA CYS A 10 22.58 -10.41 -3.46
C CYS A 10 22.72 -11.28 -2.22
N GLY A 11 23.93 -11.82 -2.09
CA GLY A 11 24.31 -12.82 -1.11
C GLY A 11 23.94 -12.45 0.31
N SER A 12 23.63 -13.51 1.04
CA SER A 12 23.64 -13.64 2.49
C SER A 12 24.56 -12.64 3.20
N ASP A 13 23.93 -11.77 3.99
CA ASP A 13 24.57 -10.91 4.98
C ASP A 13 25.11 -11.78 6.15
N PRO A 14 26.42 -11.74 6.49
CA PRO A 14 26.96 -12.50 7.61
C PRO A 14 26.84 -11.67 8.90
N GLY A 15 25.66 -11.71 9.52
CA GLY A 15 25.38 -11.07 10.81
C GLY A 15 25.27 -12.08 11.95
N THR A 16 26.40 -12.39 12.60
CA THR A 16 26.50 -13.14 13.85
C THR A 16 25.87 -12.41 15.05
N GLY A 17 25.15 -13.12 15.94
CA GLY A 17 25.17 -12.77 17.38
C GLY A 17 23.87 -12.87 18.19
N THR A 18 23.55 -14.10 18.63
CA THR A 18 23.21 -14.51 20.02
C THR A 18 22.23 -13.73 20.92
N GLY A 19 21.19 -14.47 21.36
CA GLY A 19 20.60 -14.43 22.72
C GLY A 19 19.28 -13.67 22.84
N GLY A 20 18.20 -14.15 23.46
CA GLY A 20 17.93 -15.37 24.20
C GLY A 20 16.51 -15.29 24.81
N SER A 21 15.81 -16.44 24.81
CA SER A 21 14.86 -16.93 25.83
C SER A 21 13.76 -16.03 26.44
N GLY A 22 12.51 -16.48 26.26
CA GLY A 22 11.63 -16.80 27.39
C GLY A 22 10.29 -16.05 27.47
N GLY A 23 9.19 -16.80 27.62
CA GLY A 23 7.96 -16.25 28.22
C GLY A 23 6.64 -16.74 27.63
N THR A 24 6.20 -17.93 28.05
CA THR A 24 4.81 -18.40 27.98
C THR A 24 3.87 -17.55 28.83
N GLY A 25 2.64 -17.30 28.36
CA GLY A 25 1.58 -16.71 29.19
C GLY A 25 0.21 -16.81 28.54
N ALA A 26 -0.53 -17.86 28.86
CA ALA A 26 -1.95 -18.04 28.58
C ALA A 26 -2.80 -17.11 29.47
N GLY A 27 -3.95 -16.67 28.95
CA GLY A 27 -4.92 -15.86 29.69
C GLY A 27 -6.28 -15.85 28.99
N ASP A 28 -7.10 -16.84 29.35
CA ASP A 28 -8.52 -17.01 29.04
C ASP A 28 -9.38 -16.08 29.94
N ALA A 29 -10.42 -15.45 29.39
CA ALA A 29 -11.54 -14.88 30.15
C ALA A 29 -12.72 -14.48 29.24
N THR A 30 -13.63 -15.42 29.03
CA THR A 30 -15.08 -15.30 29.29
C THR A 30 -15.77 -13.91 29.30
N GLY A 31 -16.82 -13.79 28.47
CA GLY A 31 -18.17 -13.45 28.96
C GLY A 31 -18.74 -12.08 28.60
N GLY A 32 -19.94 -12.07 28.00
CA GLY A 32 -20.78 -10.86 27.97
C GLY A 32 -21.84 -10.82 26.87
N MET A 33 -22.88 -11.65 26.99
CA MET A 33 -24.12 -11.48 26.22
C MET A 33 -24.91 -10.27 26.74
N GLY A 34 -25.44 -9.44 25.82
CA GLY A 34 -26.32 -8.32 26.14
C GLY A 34 -27.30 -8.02 25.00
N SER A 35 -28.48 -8.63 25.09
CA SER A 35 -29.66 -8.44 24.26
C SER A 35 -30.51 -7.23 24.69
N GLY A 36 -31.14 -6.52 23.75
CA GLY A 36 -32.28 -5.61 24.00
C GLY A 36 -32.49 -4.59 22.88
N ALA A 37 -33.44 -4.82 21.96
CA ALA A 37 -34.81 -4.23 21.95
C ALA A 37 -34.81 -2.77 21.42
N SER A 38 -35.19 -2.52 20.16
CA SER A 38 -36.56 -2.40 19.59
C SER A 38 -37.14 -0.97 19.62
N GLY A 39 -37.52 -0.48 18.44
CA GLY A 39 -38.76 0.30 18.24
C GLY A 39 -38.62 1.83 18.18
N GLY A 40 -38.99 2.41 17.04
CA GLY A 40 -39.22 3.85 16.94
C GLY A 40 -39.42 4.36 15.51
N MET A 41 -40.51 3.95 14.83
CA MET A 41 -40.99 4.63 13.63
C MET A 41 -41.61 5.98 14.02
N GLY A 42 -41.16 7.06 13.36
CA GLY A 42 -41.77 8.39 13.44
C GLY A 42 -41.83 9.03 12.06
N THR A 43 -43.04 9.18 11.54
CA THR A 43 -43.39 9.82 10.26
C THR A 43 -43.73 11.31 10.44
N GLY A 44 -43.27 12.15 9.51
CA GLY A 44 -43.78 13.50 9.20
C GLY A 44 -43.00 14.66 9.86
N ALA A 45 -42.75 15.81 9.24
CA ALA A 45 -43.15 16.36 7.95
C ALA A 45 -42.30 17.61 7.58
N THR A 46 -42.37 18.01 6.30
CA THR A 46 -42.22 19.38 5.73
C THR A 46 -40.92 20.18 5.88
N GLY A 47 -40.25 20.39 4.74
CA GLY A 47 -40.02 21.73 4.18
C GLY A 47 -38.88 22.57 4.78
N GLY A 48 -37.72 22.56 4.13
CA GLY A 48 -36.68 23.56 4.32
C GLY A 48 -35.71 23.59 3.14
N MET A 49 -35.80 24.62 2.30
CA MET A 49 -34.74 24.99 1.37
C MET A 49 -33.54 25.47 2.20
N GLY A 50 -32.58 24.59 2.40
CA GLY A 50 -31.26 24.90 2.95
C GLY A 50 -30.22 24.80 1.86
N THR A 51 -29.47 25.88 1.65
CA THR A 51 -28.19 25.89 0.93
C THR A 51 -27.21 25.03 1.73
N GLY A 52 -27.22 23.72 1.49
CA GLY A 52 -26.40 22.74 2.18
C GLY A 52 -24.98 22.75 1.62
N GLY A 53 -24.00 23.06 2.47
CA GLY A 53 -22.62 22.65 2.20
C GLY A 53 -22.56 21.12 2.17
N ASP A 54 -21.85 20.60 1.18
CA ASP A 54 -21.71 19.17 0.92
C ASP A 54 -20.94 18.48 2.05
N GLY A 55 -21.65 18.13 3.13
CA GLY A 55 -21.26 17.04 4.00
C GLY A 55 -21.60 15.74 3.31
N ALA A 56 -20.92 15.40 2.22
CA ALA A 56 -21.02 14.08 1.63
C ALA A 56 -20.67 13.06 2.72
N GLY A 57 -21.60 12.16 3.04
CA GLY A 57 -21.34 11.09 4.00
C GLY A 57 -20.09 10.31 3.61
N ALA A 58 -19.44 9.68 4.59
CA ALA A 58 -18.29 8.82 4.34
C ALA A 58 -18.62 7.80 3.23
N PRO A 59 -17.69 7.56 2.29
CA PRO A 59 -17.94 6.63 1.19
C PRO A 59 -18.18 5.22 1.72
N ASP A 60 -19.10 4.49 1.10
CA ASP A 60 -19.30 3.07 1.35
C ASP A 60 -18.30 2.27 0.51
N LEU A 61 -17.34 1.65 1.20
CA LEU A 61 -16.18 0.93 0.65
C LEU A 61 -16.14 -0.53 1.13
N THR A 62 -17.31 -1.08 1.49
CA THR A 62 -17.44 -2.43 2.09
C THR A 62 -17.19 -3.60 1.12
N THR A 63 -16.96 -3.34 -0.17
CA THR A 63 -16.71 -4.38 -1.18
C THR A 63 -15.68 -3.93 -2.21
N ALA A 64 -15.04 -4.89 -2.89
CA ALA A 64 -14.08 -4.61 -3.96
C ALA A 64 -14.66 -3.70 -5.05
N ALA A 65 -15.85 -4.02 -5.55
CA ALA A 65 -16.52 -3.22 -6.59
C ALA A 65 -16.81 -1.78 -6.14
N LYS A 66 -17.11 -1.57 -4.85
CA LYS A 66 -17.33 -0.23 -4.30
C LYS A 66 -16.02 0.56 -4.19
N ILE A 67 -14.92 -0.08 -3.77
CA ILE A 67 -13.59 0.53 -3.76
C ILE A 67 -13.16 0.90 -5.19
N GLU A 68 -13.30 0.00 -6.15
CA GLU A 68 -12.98 0.27 -7.57
C GLU A 68 -13.80 1.44 -8.11
N THR A 69 -15.12 1.44 -7.86
CA THR A 69 -16.00 2.54 -8.28
C THR A 69 -15.61 3.86 -7.62
N TYR A 70 -15.19 3.83 -6.36
CA TYR A 70 -14.74 5.02 -5.64
C TYR A 70 -13.44 5.59 -6.19
N LEU A 71 -12.46 4.74 -6.50
CA LEU A 71 -11.16 5.15 -7.03
C LEU A 71 -11.21 5.51 -8.52
N ALA A 72 -12.22 5.06 -9.27
CA ALA A 72 -12.35 5.31 -10.69
C ALA A 72 -12.37 6.82 -11.00
N GLY A 73 -11.49 7.24 -11.90
CA GLY A 73 -11.35 8.64 -12.30
C GLY A 73 -10.65 9.55 -11.28
N LYS A 74 -10.29 9.04 -10.09
CA LYS A 74 -9.53 9.80 -9.09
C LYS A 74 -8.03 9.72 -9.37
N THR A 75 -7.33 10.74 -8.91
CA THR A 75 -5.86 10.81 -8.92
C THR A 75 -5.33 10.43 -7.54
N LEU A 76 -4.38 9.50 -7.51
CA LEU A 76 -3.73 8.99 -6.31
C LEU A 76 -2.28 9.47 -6.31
N THR A 77 -1.90 10.35 -5.39
CA THR A 77 -0.57 11.00 -5.40
C THR A 77 0.22 10.68 -4.15
N MET A 78 1.41 10.12 -4.31
CA MET A 78 2.40 9.88 -3.24
C MET A 78 3.61 10.80 -3.46
N THR A 79 4.01 11.57 -2.44
CA THR A 79 5.16 12.49 -2.50
C THR A 79 5.77 12.74 -1.11
N GLY A 80 7.03 13.17 -1.06
CA GLY A 80 7.63 13.65 0.20
C GLY A 80 7.66 12.57 1.28
N ALA A 81 7.10 12.89 2.47
CA ALA A 81 7.04 11.95 3.59
C ALA A 81 6.07 10.77 3.37
N ASP A 82 5.21 10.86 2.36
CA ASP A 82 4.29 9.78 1.99
C ASP A 82 5.01 8.65 1.20
N VAL A 83 6.25 8.89 0.73
CA VAL A 83 7.11 7.89 0.10
C VAL A 83 7.92 7.16 1.18
N PRO A 84 7.72 5.85 1.38
CA PRO A 84 8.39 5.11 2.44
C PRO A 84 9.86 4.83 2.07
N SER A 85 10.64 4.34 3.05
CA SER A 85 12.07 4.03 2.86
C SER A 85 12.33 2.75 2.06
N HIS A 86 11.37 1.81 2.07
CA HIS A 86 11.46 0.52 1.39
C HIS A 86 10.23 0.27 0.50
N PRO A 87 9.95 1.14 -0.48
CA PRO A 87 8.78 0.94 -1.33
C PRO A 87 8.96 -0.39 -2.09
N ASN A 88 7.87 -1.15 -2.21
CA ASN A 88 7.88 -2.49 -2.79
C ASN A 88 8.79 -3.51 -2.07
N GLY A 89 9.21 -3.23 -0.84
CA GLY A 89 10.08 -4.09 -0.03
C GLY A 89 11.58 -3.92 -0.25
N PHE A 90 12.01 -2.94 -1.03
CA PHE A 90 13.43 -2.73 -1.36
C PHE A 90 13.90 -1.37 -0.88
N ASP A 91 15.08 -1.32 -0.26
CA ASP A 91 15.70 -0.09 0.22
C ASP A 91 15.89 0.92 -0.93
N GLU A 92 15.32 2.12 -0.76
CA GLU A 92 15.39 3.21 -1.73
C GLU A 92 16.82 3.66 -2.07
N ASN A 93 17.79 3.34 -1.21
CA ASN A 93 19.20 3.66 -1.37
C ASN A 93 20.00 2.60 -2.12
N THR A 94 19.37 1.48 -2.51
CA THR A 94 20.05 0.44 -3.31
C THR A 94 19.92 0.74 -4.81
N ASN A 95 21.04 0.60 -5.54
CA ASN A 95 21.05 0.73 -6.98
C ASN A 95 20.50 -0.54 -7.67
N PHE A 96 19.29 -0.46 -8.24
CA PHE A 96 18.69 -1.50 -9.08
C PHE A 96 18.79 -1.20 -10.60
N GLY A 97 19.75 -0.37 -10.98
CA GLY A 97 19.90 0.16 -12.34
C GLY A 97 18.80 1.15 -12.69
N GLN A 98 18.15 0.93 -13.83
CA GLN A 98 17.12 1.84 -14.37
C GLN A 98 15.80 1.83 -13.57
N ALA A 99 15.64 0.92 -12.62
CA ALA A 99 14.43 0.73 -11.82
C ALA A 99 14.71 0.82 -10.32
N THR A 100 15.57 1.76 -9.90
CA THR A 100 15.75 2.07 -8.48
C THR A 100 14.42 2.44 -7.82
N GLN A 101 14.33 2.16 -6.51
CA GLN A 101 13.19 2.46 -5.66
C GLN A 101 13.23 3.87 -5.06
N CYS A 102 14.20 4.69 -5.47
CA CYS A 102 14.33 6.09 -5.06
C CYS A 102 13.21 6.95 -5.69
N TYR A 103 11.99 6.91 -5.14
CA TYR A 103 10.86 7.70 -5.66
C TYR A 103 10.88 9.14 -5.12
N VAL A 104 10.70 10.12 -6.00
CA VAL A 104 10.32 11.50 -5.65
C VAL A 104 8.81 11.60 -5.49
N SER A 105 8.11 11.09 -6.50
CA SER A 105 6.67 11.12 -6.60
C SER A 105 6.16 9.86 -7.32
N THR A 106 4.93 9.47 -7.03
CA THR A 106 4.17 8.54 -7.86
C THR A 106 2.74 8.99 -7.95
N VAL A 107 2.23 9.04 -9.18
CA VAL A 107 0.84 9.36 -9.49
C VAL A 107 0.20 8.13 -10.11
N MET A 108 -0.93 7.69 -9.58
CA MET A 108 -1.74 6.61 -10.14
C MET A 108 -3.14 7.13 -10.48
N MET A 109 -3.68 6.66 -11.59
CA MET A 109 -5.07 6.92 -11.99
C MET A 109 -5.71 5.60 -12.42
N LEU A 110 -6.90 5.32 -11.89
CA LEU A 110 -7.71 4.19 -12.37
C LEU A 110 -8.58 4.66 -13.55
N MET A 111 -8.16 4.29 -14.76
CA MET A 111 -8.85 4.61 -16.01
C MET A 111 -9.51 3.34 -16.57
N GLY A 112 -10.82 3.20 -16.38
CA GLY A 112 -11.50 1.94 -16.64
C GLY A 112 -10.97 0.86 -15.70
N GLN A 113 -10.55 -0.29 -16.22
CA GLN A 113 -9.98 -1.39 -15.42
C GLN A 113 -8.44 -1.35 -15.33
N THR A 114 -7.81 -0.24 -15.68
CA THR A 114 -6.34 -0.13 -15.78
C THR A 114 -5.82 1.01 -14.91
N PHE A 115 -4.87 0.69 -14.04
CA PHE A 115 -4.05 1.69 -13.37
C PHE A 115 -2.99 2.20 -14.34
N GLN A 116 -2.98 3.52 -14.54
CA GLN A 116 -1.90 4.25 -15.15
C GLN A 116 -1.02 4.81 -14.05
N VAL A 117 0.24 4.39 -14.02
CA VAL A 117 1.20 4.76 -12.98
C VAL A 117 2.33 5.56 -13.62
N THR A 118 2.61 6.73 -13.08
CA THR A 118 3.77 7.55 -13.43
C THR A 118 4.60 7.77 -12.18
N SER A 119 5.86 7.37 -12.20
CA SER A 119 6.78 7.52 -11.08
C SER A 119 7.97 8.38 -11.51
N GLU A 120 8.23 9.45 -10.76
CA GLU A 120 9.47 10.21 -10.90
C GLU A 120 10.52 9.61 -9.94
N LEU A 121 11.66 9.23 -10.51
CA LEU A 121 12.78 8.71 -9.75
C LEU A 121 13.74 9.84 -9.37
N GLY A 122 14.19 9.83 -8.13
CA GLY A 122 15.22 10.70 -7.62
C GLY A 122 16.59 10.29 -8.15
N THR A 123 17.61 11.08 -7.80
CA THR A 123 18.99 10.78 -8.17
C THR A 123 19.59 9.90 -7.07
N LEU A 124 20.08 8.72 -7.43
CA LEU A 124 20.81 7.88 -6.49
C LEU A 124 22.29 8.29 -6.50
N GLU A 125 22.73 8.89 -5.40
CA GLU A 125 24.09 9.39 -5.25
C GLU A 125 25.01 8.31 -4.69
N ASN A 126 26.28 8.32 -5.10
CA ASN A 126 27.34 7.45 -4.56
C ASN A 126 27.15 5.93 -4.77
N ALA A 127 26.26 5.51 -5.68
CA ALA A 127 26.06 4.09 -6.02
C ALA A 127 26.27 3.87 -7.52
N PRO A 128 27.52 3.77 -8.01
CA PRO A 128 27.80 3.72 -9.45
C PRO A 128 27.39 2.41 -10.13
N ASN A 129 27.31 1.29 -9.40
CA ASN A 129 26.98 -0.03 -9.95
C ASN A 129 25.71 -0.60 -9.32
N THR A 130 25.05 -1.53 -10.03
CA THR A 130 23.93 -2.29 -9.49
C THR A 130 24.35 -3.07 -8.23
N GLY A 131 23.55 -2.97 -7.18
CA GLY A 131 23.82 -3.55 -5.86
C GLY A 131 24.57 -2.60 -4.91
N ASP A 132 25.13 -1.49 -5.39
CA ASP A 132 25.77 -0.51 -4.53
C ASP A 132 24.72 0.23 -3.68
N MET A 133 25.11 0.53 -2.44
CA MET A 133 24.37 1.40 -1.53
C MET A 133 24.78 2.85 -1.70
N GLY A 134 23.80 3.73 -1.81
CA GLY A 134 24.01 5.17 -1.99
C GLY A 134 23.13 6.01 -1.08
N THR A 135 22.78 7.19 -1.57
CA THR A 135 21.78 8.07 -0.95
C THR A 135 20.73 8.45 -1.97
N CYS A 136 19.46 8.17 -1.69
CA CYS A 136 18.35 8.61 -2.51
C CYS A 136 18.12 10.12 -2.34
N ASN A 137 18.50 10.91 -3.36
CA ASN A 137 18.22 12.34 -3.40
C ASN A 137 16.87 12.60 -4.08
N LYS A 138 15.83 12.76 -3.25
CA LYS A 138 14.46 13.04 -3.70
C LYS A 138 14.23 14.48 -4.21
N SER A 139 15.22 15.36 -4.13
CA SER A 139 15.12 16.74 -4.64
C SER A 139 15.56 16.90 -6.09
N MET A 140 16.16 15.85 -6.69
CA MET A 140 16.66 15.87 -8.05
C MET A 140 16.09 14.69 -8.85
N VAL A 141 15.14 14.97 -9.74
CA VAL A 141 14.57 13.94 -10.62
C VAL A 141 15.61 13.49 -11.65
N SER A 142 15.86 12.19 -11.74
CA SER A 142 16.80 11.56 -12.67
C SER A 142 16.11 10.92 -13.87
N ASN A 143 14.92 10.35 -13.66
CA ASN A 143 14.16 9.62 -14.68
C ASN A 143 12.67 9.61 -14.36
N THR A 144 11.85 9.33 -15.37
CA THR A 144 10.41 9.10 -15.21
C THR A 144 10.06 7.74 -15.79
N LEU A 145 9.39 6.92 -14.98
CA LEU A 145 8.88 5.61 -15.39
C LEU A 145 7.36 5.67 -15.53
N MET A 146 6.84 5.03 -16.57
CA MET A 146 5.41 4.94 -16.81
C MET A 146 5.01 3.49 -17.04
N PHE A 147 3.96 3.05 -16.35
CA PHE A 147 3.44 1.70 -16.42
C PHE A 147 1.92 1.72 -16.55
N SER A 148 1.38 0.81 -17.35
CA SER A 148 -0.05 0.51 -17.37
C SER A 148 -0.25 -0.91 -16.84
N SER A 149 -1.13 -1.07 -15.87
CA SER A 149 -1.47 -2.41 -15.38
C SER A 149 -2.17 -3.22 -16.47
N THR A 150 -1.87 -4.51 -16.56
CA THR A 150 -2.64 -5.46 -17.36
C THR A 150 -3.82 -6.04 -16.59
N ASN A 151 -3.73 -6.06 -15.25
CA ASN A 151 -4.79 -6.51 -14.36
C ASN A 151 -4.61 -5.88 -12.97
N HIS A 152 -5.72 -5.74 -12.23
CA HIS A 152 -5.71 -5.48 -10.80
C HIS A 152 -6.82 -6.29 -10.12
N LEU A 153 -6.63 -6.63 -8.85
CA LEU A 153 -7.58 -7.36 -8.02
C LEU A 153 -7.62 -6.72 -6.63
N ILE A 154 -8.84 -6.45 -6.16
CA ILE A 154 -9.15 -6.12 -4.78
C ILE A 154 -9.96 -7.28 -4.19
N GLU A 155 -9.49 -7.85 -3.09
CA GLU A 155 -10.08 -9.04 -2.47
C GLU A 155 -10.14 -8.87 -0.95
N ASN A 156 -10.88 -9.77 -0.29
CA ASN A 156 -10.93 -9.87 1.18
C ASN A 156 -11.11 -8.52 1.91
N VAL A 157 -12.06 -7.72 1.44
CA VAL A 157 -12.35 -6.40 2.03
C VAL A 157 -12.90 -6.56 3.44
N GLU A 158 -12.23 -5.95 4.40
CA GLU A 158 -12.62 -5.91 5.81
C GLU A 158 -13.16 -4.52 6.17
N GLY A 159 -14.23 -4.51 6.97
CA GLY A 159 -14.87 -3.27 7.43
C GLY A 159 -15.32 -2.39 6.26
N ASN A 160 -14.94 -1.12 6.29
CA ASN A 160 -15.22 -0.14 5.23
C ASN A 160 -13.93 0.26 4.51
N ALA A 161 -13.21 -0.73 3.97
CA ALA A 161 -11.83 -0.61 3.48
C ALA A 161 -10.82 -0.28 4.61
N ASP A 162 -11.06 -0.78 5.81
CA ASP A 162 -10.09 -0.74 6.91
C ASP A 162 -8.87 -1.61 6.57
N CYS A 163 -9.10 -2.68 5.81
CA CYS A 163 -8.08 -3.45 5.10
C CYS A 163 -8.70 -4.14 3.86
N PHE A 164 -7.94 -4.28 2.78
CA PHE A 164 -8.24 -5.16 1.66
C PHE A 164 -6.96 -5.72 1.04
N ASP A 165 -7.02 -6.92 0.48
CA ASP A 165 -5.91 -7.47 -0.29
C ASP A 165 -5.85 -6.81 -1.66
N PHE A 166 -4.66 -6.39 -2.08
CA PHE A 166 -4.45 -5.74 -3.36
C PHE A 166 -3.39 -6.50 -4.17
N THR A 167 -3.70 -6.77 -5.43
CA THR A 167 -2.75 -7.31 -6.40
C THR A 167 -2.83 -6.51 -7.68
N ILE A 168 -1.70 -6.05 -8.19
CA ILE A 168 -1.60 -5.32 -9.45
C ILE A 168 -0.52 -5.95 -10.33
N THR A 169 -0.86 -6.19 -11.59
CA THR A 169 0.02 -6.85 -12.56
C THR A 169 0.33 -5.90 -13.70
N TYR A 170 1.60 -5.86 -14.11
CA TYR A 170 2.10 -5.10 -15.24
C TYR A 170 2.74 -6.05 -16.27
N THR A 171 3.18 -5.51 -17.40
CA THR A 171 3.99 -6.30 -18.33
C THR A 171 5.38 -6.53 -17.74
N GLY A 172 5.65 -7.76 -17.30
CA GLY A 172 6.98 -8.20 -16.85
C GLY A 172 7.17 -8.27 -15.32
N PHE A 173 6.26 -7.69 -14.53
CA PHE A 173 6.28 -7.77 -13.07
C PHE A 173 4.88 -7.62 -12.48
N GLY A 174 4.72 -7.95 -11.20
CA GLY A 174 3.52 -7.71 -10.43
C GLY A 174 3.87 -7.29 -9.02
N GLN A 175 2.90 -6.69 -8.34
CA GLN A 175 2.99 -6.30 -6.95
C GLN A 175 1.75 -6.80 -6.22
N GLU A 176 1.91 -7.13 -4.95
CA GLU A 176 0.83 -7.60 -4.11
C GLU A 176 1.05 -7.25 -2.65
N GLY A 177 -0.03 -7.18 -1.90
CA GLY A 177 -0.02 -6.90 -0.48
C GLY A 177 -1.41 -6.51 -0.01
N ARG A 178 -1.47 -5.43 0.77
CA ARG A 178 -2.70 -4.95 1.42
C ARG A 178 -2.84 -3.44 1.31
N GLY A 179 -4.08 -2.98 1.32
CA GLY A 179 -4.43 -1.57 1.27
C GLY A 179 -5.50 -1.19 2.29
N SER A 180 -5.61 0.11 2.55
CA SER A 180 -6.70 0.69 3.33
C SER A 180 -7.05 2.07 2.82
N ILE A 181 -8.30 2.49 2.99
CA ILE A 181 -8.74 3.86 2.69
C ILE A 181 -9.22 4.51 3.99
N SER A 182 -8.74 5.71 4.28
CA SER A 182 -9.14 6.45 5.47
C SER A 182 -10.65 6.71 5.48
N ALA A 183 -11.24 6.84 6.68
CA ALA A 183 -12.68 7.02 6.84
C ALA A 183 -13.24 8.26 6.12
N ASP A 184 -12.43 9.29 5.90
CA ASP A 184 -12.77 10.49 5.12
C ASP A 184 -12.63 10.30 3.60
N GLY A 185 -12.13 9.15 3.15
CA GLY A 185 -11.87 8.83 1.75
C GLY A 185 -10.70 9.59 1.11
N GLN A 186 -9.91 10.34 1.88
CA GLN A 186 -8.87 11.21 1.30
C GLN A 186 -7.49 10.57 1.20
N THR A 187 -7.27 9.46 1.89
CA THR A 187 -5.97 8.78 1.94
C THR A 187 -6.13 7.30 1.62
N LEU A 188 -5.37 6.82 0.64
CA LEU A 188 -5.16 5.41 0.35
C LEU A 188 -3.79 5.01 0.86
N ASN A 189 -3.70 4.04 1.75
CA ASN A 189 -2.44 3.41 2.13
C ASN A 189 -2.29 2.09 1.36
N LEU A 190 -1.13 1.84 0.78
CA LEU A 190 -0.80 0.60 0.11
C LEU A 190 0.54 0.09 0.63
N GLU A 191 0.55 -1.09 1.23
CA GLU A 191 1.76 -1.81 1.56
C GLU A 191 1.92 -2.95 0.55
N LEU A 192 2.77 -2.72 -0.44
CA LEU A 192 2.96 -3.63 -1.57
C LEU A 192 4.39 -4.14 -1.58
N PHE A 193 4.53 -5.35 -2.09
CA PHE A 193 5.80 -6.02 -2.33
C PHE A 193 5.78 -6.59 -3.74
N PHE A 194 6.95 -6.85 -4.32
CA PHE A 194 6.98 -7.56 -5.59
C PHE A 194 6.37 -8.96 -5.44
N LYS A 195 5.56 -9.33 -6.44
CA LYS A 195 4.79 -10.58 -6.43
C LYS A 195 5.67 -11.79 -6.19
N ASP A 196 5.14 -12.74 -5.41
CA ASP A 196 5.77 -14.01 -5.02
C ASP A 196 7.01 -13.85 -4.11
N GLN A 197 7.28 -12.65 -3.58
CA GLN A 197 8.39 -12.43 -2.65
C GLN A 197 7.96 -12.37 -1.17
N GLY A 198 6.71 -11.99 -0.89
CA GLY A 198 6.24 -11.70 0.46
C GLY A 198 5.34 -12.77 1.06
N VAL A 199 5.52 -13.01 2.37
CA VAL A 199 4.59 -13.75 3.24
C VAL A 199 4.21 -12.85 4.41
N GLY A 200 2.98 -12.95 4.91
CA GLY A 200 2.48 -12.08 5.98
C GLY A 200 1.97 -10.73 5.49
N ILE A 201 1.65 -10.63 4.19
CA ILE A 201 1.37 -9.37 3.47
C ILE A 201 -0.12 -9.15 3.19
N ARG A 202 -0.99 -10.06 3.65
CA ARG A 202 -2.44 -9.99 3.45
C ARG A 202 -3.14 -9.40 4.68
N CYS A 203 -4.39 -8.99 4.52
CA CYS A 203 -5.19 -8.47 5.64
C CYS A 203 -5.43 -9.53 6.73
N ALA A 204 -5.52 -10.80 6.34
CA ALA A 204 -5.62 -11.91 7.30
C ALA A 204 -4.39 -12.04 8.22
N ASP A 205 -3.23 -11.52 7.80
CA ASP A 205 -1.98 -11.52 8.57
C ASP A 205 -1.81 -10.27 9.44
N GLY A 206 -2.63 -9.23 9.19
CA GLY A 206 -2.64 -7.98 9.94
C GLY A 206 -2.98 -6.77 9.07
N ALA A 207 -3.27 -5.65 9.73
CA ALA A 207 -3.55 -4.37 9.08
C ALA A 207 -2.34 -3.86 8.29
N VAL A 208 -2.57 -2.89 7.39
CA VAL A 208 -1.52 -2.18 6.64
C VAL A 208 -0.45 -1.64 7.59
N GLY A 209 0.83 -1.93 7.30
CA GLY A 209 1.99 -1.55 8.11
C GLY A 209 2.24 -2.44 9.34
N SER A 210 1.48 -3.53 9.52
CA SER A 210 1.77 -4.49 10.59
C SER A 210 3.06 -5.28 10.31
N GLY A 211 3.83 -5.55 11.36
CA GLY A 211 5.05 -6.35 11.26
C GLY A 211 4.78 -7.84 10.98
N GLY A 212 5.85 -8.64 10.93
CA GLY A 212 5.74 -10.09 10.66
C GLY A 212 5.83 -10.45 9.18
N VAL A 213 5.98 -9.46 8.30
CA VAL A 213 6.29 -9.68 6.89
C VAL A 213 7.66 -10.35 6.75
N THR A 214 7.75 -11.35 5.88
CA THR A 214 9.02 -11.89 5.42
C THR A 214 9.14 -11.73 3.91
N LEU A 215 10.32 -11.35 3.43
CA LEU A 215 10.66 -11.23 2.02
C LEU A 215 11.74 -12.25 1.66
N ASN A 216 11.42 -13.13 0.72
CA ASN A 216 12.31 -14.23 0.29
C ASN A 216 12.85 -15.06 1.48
N GLY A 217 12.00 -15.28 2.49
CA GLY A 217 12.32 -16.03 3.70
C GLY A 217 13.03 -15.25 4.82
N ASN A 218 13.37 -13.97 4.60
CA ASN A 218 14.00 -13.12 5.61
C ASN A 218 12.99 -12.16 6.23
N ALA A 219 13.13 -11.84 7.52
CA ALA A 219 12.28 -10.85 8.17
C ALA A 219 12.44 -9.47 7.51
N PHE A 220 11.32 -8.83 7.17
CA PHE A 220 11.32 -7.45 6.69
C PHE A 220 11.36 -6.49 7.88
N THR A 221 12.28 -5.53 7.84
CA THR A 221 12.49 -4.55 8.90
C THR A 221 12.35 -3.11 8.41
N GLY A 222 12.02 -2.92 7.14
CA GLY A 222 11.83 -1.61 6.52
C GLY A 222 10.42 -1.07 6.73
N ASP A 223 10.16 0.06 6.07
CA ASP A 223 8.83 0.63 5.91
C ASP A 223 8.44 0.55 4.44
N ALA A 224 7.32 -0.12 4.13
CA ALA A 224 6.80 -0.28 2.77
C ALA A 224 5.44 0.39 2.56
N VAL A 225 4.94 1.15 3.55
CA VAL A 225 3.61 1.76 3.47
C VAL A 225 3.66 3.00 2.58
N GLN A 226 3.11 2.86 1.38
CA GLN A 226 2.96 3.93 0.41
C GLN A 226 1.67 4.69 0.69
N VAL A 227 1.77 5.99 0.97
CA VAL A 227 0.60 6.82 1.29
C VAL A 227 0.22 7.65 0.07
N TYR A 228 -1.02 7.54 -0.38
CA TYR A 228 -1.55 8.27 -1.53
C TYR A 228 -2.66 9.21 -1.10
N ARG A 229 -2.54 10.48 -1.51
CA ARG A 229 -3.62 11.45 -1.44
C ARG A 229 -4.59 11.23 -2.59
N ILE A 230 -5.87 11.13 -2.27
CA ILE A 230 -6.94 10.88 -3.22
C ILE A 230 -7.58 12.23 -3.59
N THR A 231 -7.52 12.60 -4.87
CA THR A 231 -8.15 13.83 -5.39
C THR A 231 -9.02 13.53 -6.61
N GLU A 232 -9.99 14.41 -6.87
CA GLU A 232 -10.81 14.40 -8.09
C GLU A 232 -10.10 15.03 -9.29
#